data_AF-A0A0N1FS77-F1
#
_entry.id   AF-A0A0N1FS77-F1
#
_cell.length_a   1.000
_cell.length_b   1.000
_cell.length_c   1.000
_cell.angle_alpha   90.00
_cell.angle_beta   90.00
_cell.angle_gamma   90.00
#
_symmetry.space_group_name_H-M   'P 1'
#
loop_
_entity.id
_entity.type
_entity.pdbx_description
1 polymer ?
#
loop_
_entity_poly.entity_id
_entity_poly.type
_entity_poly.pdbx_seq_one_letter_code
_entity_poly.pdbx_strand_id
1 'polypeptide(L)'
;MTSTDGEQSLLPLADEIAQAIQRHALMASYASEDPGALAAEAESIRALMERYSNLLGDAKEGARNPFREMVATPDAVDADPRDTAKNEIELNVSYRLVVVNPGKAVDLAHGRARNKGDRSACVAPNSADSDLVSALFLIDGWDPGEYDQDAVRFLGESWQCRFAK
;
A
#
# COMPACT_ATOMS: atom_id res chain seq x y z
N MET A 1 6.54 17.46 37.56
CA MET A 1 5.58 18.52 37.18
C MET A 1 5.98 19.01 35.79
N THR A 2 5.51 18.36 34.72
CA THR A 2 5.77 18.77 33.31
C THR A 2 4.74 18.22 32.30
N SER A 3 3.78 17.37 32.69
CA SER A 3 2.89 16.70 31.72
C SER A 3 1.72 17.55 31.19
N THR A 4 1.40 18.70 31.79
CA THR A 4 0.27 19.54 31.36
C THR A 4 0.57 20.42 30.16
N ASP A 5 1.84 20.81 29.95
CA ASP A 5 2.20 21.76 28.91
C ASP A 5 2.29 21.09 27.52
N GLY A 6 2.73 19.82 27.47
CA GLY A 6 2.77 19.03 26.24
C GLY A 6 1.37 18.69 25.71
N GLU A 7 0.45 18.29 26.58
CA GLU A 7 -0.95 17.98 26.20
C GLU A 7 -1.72 19.22 25.73
N GLN A 8 -1.45 20.39 26.34
CA GLN A 8 -2.03 21.67 25.90
C GLN A 8 -1.51 22.13 24.54
N SER A 9 -0.31 21.73 24.13
CA SER A 9 0.24 22.04 22.80
C SER A 9 -0.27 21.12 21.69
N LEU A 10 -0.83 19.96 22.04
CA LEU A 10 -1.30 18.97 21.06
C LEU A 10 -2.72 19.29 20.57
N LEU A 11 -3.64 19.68 21.45
CA LEU A 11 -5.03 19.94 21.07
C LEU A 11 -5.18 21.06 20.01
N PRO A 12 -4.55 22.24 20.14
CA PRO A 12 -4.62 23.28 19.11
C PRO A 12 -3.99 22.85 17.79
N LEU A 13 -2.91 22.06 17.85
CA LEU A 13 -2.23 21.56 16.66
C LEU A 13 -3.06 20.50 15.92
N ALA A 14 -3.80 19.67 16.65
CA ALA A 14 -4.78 18.75 16.07
C ALA A 14 -5.90 19.50 15.36
N ASP A 15 -6.42 20.58 15.97
CA ASP A 15 -7.43 21.44 15.35
C ASP A 15 -6.88 22.13 14.09
N GLU A 16 -5.64 22.59 14.11
CA GLU A 16 -4.96 23.17 12.94
C GLU A 16 -4.80 22.16 11.79
N ILE A 17 -4.43 20.91 12.11
CA ILE A 17 -4.35 19.82 11.12
C ILE A 17 -5.74 19.56 10.52
N ALA A 18 -6.78 19.44 11.35
CA ALA A 18 -8.14 19.18 10.90
C ALA A 18 -8.63 20.29 9.95
N GLN A 19 -8.38 21.55 10.31
CA GLN A 19 -8.72 22.70 9.47
C GLN A 19 -7.93 22.71 8.15
N ALA A 20 -6.63 22.38 8.17
CA ALA A 20 -5.81 22.31 6.96
C ALA A 20 -6.29 21.21 6.00
N ILE A 21 -6.62 20.02 6.53
CA ILE A 21 -7.20 18.92 5.74
C ILE A 21 -8.53 19.35 5.13
N GLN A 22 -9.39 20.02 5.91
CA GLN A 22 -10.67 20.51 5.42
C GLN A 22 -10.50 21.55 4.29
N ARG A 23 -9.56 22.49 4.44
CA ARG A 23 -9.24 23.48 3.38
C ARG A 23 -8.71 22.80 2.13
N HIS A 24 -7.76 21.87 2.24
CA HIS A 24 -7.24 21.13 1.10
C HIS A 24 -8.35 20.33 0.39
N ALA A 25 -9.24 19.68 1.13
CA ALA A 25 -10.39 18.96 0.56
C ALA A 25 -11.35 19.90 -0.18
N LEU A 26 -11.59 21.11 0.33
CA LEU A 26 -12.39 22.13 -0.34
C LEU A 26 -11.69 22.63 -1.61
N MET A 27 -10.38 22.91 -1.56
CA MET A 27 -9.60 23.33 -2.73
C MET A 27 -9.60 22.26 -3.84
N ALA A 28 -9.47 20.99 -3.47
CA ALA A 28 -9.47 19.87 -4.40
C ALA A 28 -10.85 19.63 -5.05
N SER A 29 -11.94 19.87 -4.30
CA SER A 29 -13.31 19.60 -4.76
C SER A 29 -13.91 20.70 -5.64
N TYR A 30 -13.50 21.96 -5.48
CA TYR A 30 -14.01 23.08 -6.26
C TYR A 30 -13.18 23.43 -7.51
N ALA A 31 -12.43 22.45 -8.05
CA ALA A 31 -11.52 22.61 -9.18
C ALA A 31 -10.47 23.69 -8.93
N SER A 32 -9.36 23.31 -8.29
CA SER A 32 -8.20 24.19 -8.19
C SER A 32 -7.69 24.52 -9.61
N GLU A 33 -7.96 25.74 -10.08
CA GLU A 33 -7.29 26.26 -11.27
C GLU A 33 -5.78 26.51 -11.00
N ASP A 34 -5.34 26.31 -9.75
CA ASP A 34 -3.95 26.44 -9.30
C ASP A 34 -3.45 25.15 -8.60
N PRO A 35 -2.81 24.23 -9.35
CA PRO A 35 -2.16 23.04 -8.80
C PRO A 35 -1.03 23.36 -7.81
N GLY A 36 -0.41 24.54 -7.92
CA GLY A 36 0.66 24.98 -7.01
C GLY A 36 0.13 25.25 -5.61
N ALA A 37 -1.05 25.87 -5.52
CA ALA A 37 -1.73 26.11 -4.24
C ALA A 37 -2.16 24.81 -3.54
N LEU A 38 -2.61 23.79 -4.29
CA LEU A 38 -2.91 22.47 -3.74
C LEU A 38 -1.67 21.77 -3.18
N ALA A 39 -0.58 21.77 -3.95
CA ALA A 39 0.68 21.18 -3.51
C ALA A 39 1.26 21.89 -2.27
N ALA A 40 1.15 23.21 -2.21
CA ALA A 40 1.55 23.99 -1.05
C ALA A 40 0.73 23.67 0.21
N GLU A 41 -0.60 23.51 0.09
CA GLU A 41 -1.46 23.16 1.23
C GLU A 41 -1.20 21.70 1.68
N ALA A 42 -0.95 20.77 0.75
CA ALA A 42 -0.56 19.40 1.08
C ALA A 42 0.77 19.34 1.85
N GLU A 43 1.76 20.14 1.44
CA GLU A 43 3.03 20.27 2.13
C GLU A 43 2.87 20.92 3.52
N SER A 44 1.96 21.88 3.65
CA SER A 44 1.60 22.46 4.95
C SER A 44 0.98 21.42 5.89
N ILE A 45 0.11 20.54 5.39
CA ILE A 45 -0.47 19.44 6.19
C ILE A 45 0.64 18.49 6.66
N ARG A 46 1.56 18.10 5.77
CA ARG A 46 2.69 17.23 6.11
C ARG A 46 3.54 17.82 7.24
N ALA A 47 3.89 19.11 7.13
CA ALA A 47 4.67 19.81 8.15
C ALA A 47 3.94 19.89 9.50
N LEU A 48 2.62 20.09 9.52
CA LEU A 48 1.82 20.10 10.74
C LEU A 48 1.76 18.71 11.39
N MET A 49 1.60 17.65 10.59
CA MET A 49 1.59 16.27 11.08
C MET A 49 2.95 15.84 11.64
N GLU A 50 4.06 16.27 11.03
CA GLU A 50 5.41 16.02 11.57
C GLU A 50 5.63 16.71 12.91
N ARG A 51 5.20 17.97 13.04
CA ARG A 51 5.26 18.69 14.32
C ARG A 51 4.41 18.01 15.39
N TYR A 52 3.21 17.56 15.03
CA TYR A 52 2.32 16.86 15.94
C TYR A 52 2.91 15.53 16.40
N SER A 53 3.51 14.79 15.48
CA SER A 53 4.22 13.53 15.76
C SER A 53 5.41 13.74 16.71
N ASN A 54 6.23 14.77 16.49
CA ASN A 54 7.36 15.08 17.34
C ASN A 54 6.90 15.45 18.77
N LEU A 55 5.90 16.32 18.89
CA LEU A 55 5.33 16.69 20.19
C LEU A 55 4.66 15.51 20.91
N LEU A 56 4.06 14.59 20.17
CA LEU A 56 3.48 13.37 20.73
C LEU A 56 4.56 12.41 21.26
N GLY A 57 5.72 12.34 20.59
CA GLY A 57 6.90 11.61 21.03
C GLY A 57 7.55 12.22 22.29
N ASP A 58 7.60 13.54 22.37
CA ASP A 58 8.18 14.27 23.50
C ASP A 58 7.25 14.28 24.73
N ALA A 59 5.93 14.31 24.54
CA ALA A 59 4.94 14.32 25.63
C ALA A 59 4.75 12.95 26.29
N LYS A 60 5.13 11.85 25.62
CA LYS A 60 4.96 10.48 26.14
C LYS A 60 6.24 9.68 25.96
N GLU A 61 7.24 9.91 26.81
CA GLU A 61 8.50 9.14 26.87
C GLU A 61 8.32 7.61 27.02
N GLY A 62 7.11 7.11 27.30
CA GLY A 62 6.79 5.67 27.37
C GLY A 62 5.73 5.16 26.39
N ALA A 63 5.03 6.01 25.63
CA ALA A 63 4.03 5.55 24.67
C ALA A 63 4.60 5.68 23.27
N ARG A 64 4.83 4.54 22.60
CA ARG A 64 5.26 4.48 21.20
C ARG A 64 4.44 5.47 20.37
N ASN A 65 5.10 6.48 19.83
CA ASN A 65 4.52 7.37 18.84
C ASN A 65 4.09 6.50 17.62
N PRO A 66 2.79 6.43 17.29
CA PRO A 66 2.26 5.57 16.23
C PRO A 66 2.77 5.95 14.84
N PHE A 67 3.30 7.17 14.66
CA PHE A 67 3.90 7.62 13.41
C PHE A 67 5.41 7.36 13.34
N ARG A 68 6.05 7.01 14.46
CA ARG A 68 7.47 6.63 14.46
C ARG A 68 7.69 5.28 13.76
N GLU A 69 6.68 4.41 13.79
CA GLU A 69 6.67 3.11 13.09
C GLU A 69 6.28 3.21 11.61
N MET A 70 5.73 4.34 11.14
CA MET A 70 5.56 4.57 9.70
C MET A 70 6.91 4.69 8.96
N VAL A 71 8.00 4.95 9.71
CA VAL A 71 9.40 4.93 9.23
C VAL A 71 10.11 3.60 9.55
N ALA A 72 9.50 2.73 10.36
CA ALA A 72 10.10 1.47 10.75
C ALA A 72 9.02 0.39 10.91
N THR A 73 8.75 -0.31 9.80
CA THR A 73 8.23 -1.69 9.69
C THR A 73 7.26 -2.17 10.78
N PRO A 74 5.95 -2.34 10.48
CA PRO A 74 5.03 -2.95 11.43
C PRO A 74 4.87 -4.45 11.15
N ASP A 75 5.22 -5.24 12.17
CA ASP A 75 4.77 -6.62 12.36
C ASP A 75 4.01 -6.70 13.70
N ALA A 76 3.01 -7.57 13.72
CA ALA A 76 2.18 -8.05 14.84
C ALA A 76 0.84 -7.34 15.16
N VAL A 77 -0.22 -8.12 14.94
CA VAL A 77 -1.67 -7.86 15.00
C VAL A 77 -2.25 -8.46 16.29
N ASP A 78 -3.28 -7.84 16.87
CA ASP A 78 -4.32 -8.58 17.62
C ASP A 78 -5.69 -7.89 17.42
N ALA A 79 -6.72 -8.63 17.01
CA ALA A 79 -7.98 -8.11 16.46
C ALA A 79 -9.22 -8.40 17.35
N ASP A 80 -10.08 -7.40 17.55
CA ASP A 80 -11.43 -7.50 18.15
C ASP A 80 -12.52 -7.53 17.05
N PRO A 81 -13.53 -8.44 17.06
CA PRO A 81 -14.28 -8.82 15.87
C PRO A 81 -15.64 -8.10 15.66
N ARG A 82 -15.86 -6.86 16.11
CA ARG A 82 -17.24 -6.28 16.10
C ARG A 82 -17.48 -4.91 15.44
N ASP A 83 -16.56 -4.38 14.65
CA ASP A 83 -16.89 -3.22 13.80
C ASP A 83 -15.99 -3.12 12.55
N THR A 84 -16.13 -4.07 11.61
CA THR A 84 -15.28 -4.14 10.41
C THR A 84 -15.84 -3.41 9.18
N ALA A 85 -16.91 -2.62 9.31
CA ALA A 85 -17.62 -2.07 8.15
C ALA A 85 -17.20 -0.64 7.73
N LYS A 86 -16.06 -0.08 8.16
CA LYS A 86 -15.75 1.35 7.87
C LYS A 86 -14.31 1.72 7.50
N ASN A 87 -13.46 0.79 7.08
CA ASN A 87 -12.15 1.10 6.51
C ASN A 87 -11.84 0.19 5.31
N GLU A 88 -12.80 0.00 4.42
CA GLU A 88 -12.54 -0.78 3.21
C GLU A 88 -11.61 0.04 2.29
N ILE A 89 -10.42 -0.50 2.05
CA ILE A 89 -9.39 0.10 1.22
C ILE A 89 -9.33 -0.76 -0.05
N GLU A 90 -9.54 -0.12 -1.19
CA GLU A 90 -9.32 -0.73 -2.50
C GLU A 90 -7.86 -0.51 -2.91
N LEU A 91 -7.11 -1.60 -2.93
CA LEU A 91 -5.75 -1.65 -3.42
C LEU A 91 -5.74 -2.32 -4.81
N ASN A 92 -5.45 -1.54 -5.85
CA ASN A 92 -5.23 -2.05 -7.19
C ASN A 92 -3.74 -2.11 -7.48
N VAL A 93 -3.25 -3.31 -7.81
CA VAL A 93 -1.89 -3.51 -8.29
C VAL A 93 -1.94 -3.97 -9.72
N SER A 94 -1.35 -3.17 -10.62
CA SER A 94 -1.25 -3.52 -12.03
C SER A 94 0.18 -3.88 -12.36
N TYR A 95 0.37 -5.09 -12.87
CA TYR A 95 1.67 -5.58 -13.28
C TYR A 95 1.75 -5.67 -14.79
N ARG A 96 2.91 -5.31 -15.34
CA ARG A 96 3.20 -5.46 -16.76
C ARG A 96 4.20 -6.60 -16.93
N LEU A 97 3.77 -7.66 -17.61
CA LEU A 97 4.56 -8.85 -17.86
C LEU A 97 4.65 -9.12 -19.36
N VAL A 98 5.69 -9.87 -19.76
CA VAL A 98 5.77 -10.48 -21.09
C VAL A 98 6.12 -11.95 -20.93
N VAL A 99 5.32 -12.81 -21.56
CA VAL A 99 5.70 -14.22 -21.75
C VAL A 99 6.72 -14.24 -22.89
N VAL A 100 7.98 -14.47 -22.54
CA VAL A 100 9.11 -14.44 -23.48
C VAL A 100 9.16 -15.75 -24.27
N ASN A 101 8.92 -16.87 -23.59
CA ASN A 101 8.91 -18.18 -24.18
C ASN A 101 7.74 -19.00 -23.59
N PRO A 102 6.65 -19.18 -24.35
CA PRO A 102 5.47 -19.91 -23.88
C PRO A 102 5.77 -21.34 -23.44
N GLY A 103 6.66 -22.05 -24.15
CA GLY A 103 7.05 -23.42 -23.80
C GLY A 103 7.74 -23.48 -22.43
N LYS A 104 8.71 -22.60 -22.20
CA LYS A 104 9.36 -22.49 -20.88
C LYS A 104 8.38 -22.05 -19.79
N ALA A 105 7.41 -21.18 -20.10
CA ALA A 105 6.40 -20.74 -19.15
C ALA A 105 5.45 -21.87 -18.73
N VAL A 106 5.09 -22.76 -19.66
CA VAL A 106 4.34 -24.00 -19.39
C VAL A 106 5.16 -24.92 -18.46
N ASP A 107 6.43 -25.15 -18.79
CA ASP A 107 7.33 -25.95 -17.95
C ASP A 107 7.51 -25.37 -16.56
N LEU A 108 7.64 -24.04 -16.46
CA LEU A 108 7.72 -23.29 -15.19
C LEU A 108 6.46 -23.50 -14.36
N ALA A 109 5.26 -23.37 -14.95
CA ALA A 109 4.00 -23.56 -14.26
C ALA A 109 3.85 -25.00 -13.74
N HIS A 110 4.12 -26.01 -14.59
CA HIS A 110 4.09 -27.41 -14.14
C HIS A 110 5.14 -27.70 -13.06
N GLY A 111 6.33 -27.11 -13.16
CA GLY A 111 7.39 -27.22 -12.15
C GLY A 111 6.97 -26.65 -10.79
N ARG A 112 6.42 -25.43 -10.78
CA ARG A 112 5.92 -24.78 -9.57
C ARG A 112 4.76 -25.56 -8.94
N ALA A 113 3.82 -26.07 -9.75
CA ALA A 113 2.72 -26.92 -9.26
C ALA A 113 3.25 -28.18 -8.54
N ARG A 114 4.23 -28.88 -9.14
CA ARG A 114 4.87 -30.05 -8.52
C ARG A 114 5.58 -29.72 -7.22
N ASN A 115 6.25 -28.57 -7.15
CA ASN A 115 6.90 -28.11 -5.92
C ASN A 115 5.91 -27.82 -4.79
N LYS A 116 4.65 -27.47 -5.12
CA LYS A 116 3.56 -27.30 -4.15
C LYS A 116 2.76 -28.58 -3.86
N GLY A 117 3.12 -29.72 -4.47
CA GLY A 117 2.49 -31.01 -4.23
C GLY A 117 1.40 -31.40 -5.24
N ASP A 118 1.13 -30.55 -6.24
CA ASP A 118 0.19 -30.86 -7.30
C ASP A 118 0.84 -31.69 -8.41
N ARG A 119 0.04 -32.47 -9.14
CA ARG A 119 0.55 -33.26 -10.27
C ARG A 119 1.01 -32.36 -11.43
N SER A 120 0.30 -31.26 -11.65
CA SER A 120 0.43 -30.40 -12.83
C SER A 120 -0.36 -29.10 -12.65
N ALA A 121 0.13 -28.02 -13.26
CA ALA A 121 -0.65 -26.81 -13.49
C ALA A 121 -1.81 -27.04 -14.48
N CYS A 122 -2.84 -26.19 -14.40
CA CYS A 122 -4.00 -26.16 -15.31
C CYS A 122 -3.71 -25.37 -16.59
N VAL A 123 -2.61 -25.68 -17.28
CA VAL A 123 -2.22 -25.03 -18.56
C VAL A 123 -1.81 -26.07 -19.59
N ALA A 124 -2.02 -25.75 -20.86
CA ALA A 124 -1.65 -26.57 -22.00
C ALA A 124 -0.50 -25.92 -22.79
N PRO A 125 0.26 -26.69 -23.60
CA PRO A 125 1.39 -26.19 -24.39
C PRO A 125 1.08 -25.03 -25.34
N ASN A 126 -0.19 -24.84 -25.70
CA ASN A 126 -0.69 -23.82 -26.63
C ASN A 126 -1.69 -22.86 -25.97
N SER A 127 -1.68 -22.79 -24.64
CA SER A 127 -2.47 -21.82 -23.88
C SER A 127 -2.09 -20.39 -24.24
N ALA A 128 -3.04 -19.46 -24.10
CA ALA A 128 -2.76 -18.04 -24.29
C ALA A 128 -1.80 -17.53 -23.20
N ASP A 129 -1.03 -16.49 -23.51
CA ASP A 129 -0.10 -15.88 -22.54
C ASP A 129 -0.78 -15.48 -21.23
N SER A 130 -2.04 -15.02 -21.30
CA SER A 130 -2.86 -14.70 -20.13
C SER A 130 -3.11 -15.93 -19.26
N ASP A 131 -3.41 -17.09 -19.85
CA ASP A 131 -3.69 -18.31 -19.11
C ASP A 131 -2.43 -18.83 -18.41
N LEU A 132 -1.27 -18.68 -19.06
CA LEU A 132 0.04 -19.04 -18.48
C LEU A 132 0.34 -18.20 -17.23
N VAL A 133 0.14 -16.89 -17.33
CA VAL A 133 0.32 -15.96 -16.20
C VAL A 133 -0.71 -16.23 -15.10
N SER A 134 -1.98 -16.45 -15.45
CA SER A 134 -3.03 -16.77 -14.48
C SER A 134 -2.76 -18.07 -13.75
N ALA A 135 -2.24 -19.10 -14.42
CA ALA A 135 -1.91 -20.35 -13.75
C ALA A 135 -0.74 -20.22 -12.77
N LEU A 136 0.31 -19.47 -13.13
CA LEU A 136 1.40 -19.15 -12.20
C LEU A 136 0.86 -18.42 -10.97
N PHE A 137 0.04 -17.38 -11.18
CA PHE A 137 -0.64 -16.64 -10.10
C PHE A 137 -1.44 -17.56 -9.17
N LEU A 138 -2.24 -18.48 -9.72
CA LEU A 138 -3.05 -19.41 -8.94
C LEU A 138 -2.20 -20.41 -8.14
N ILE A 139 -1.01 -20.76 -8.62
CA ILE A 139 -0.13 -21.71 -7.96
C ILE A 139 0.63 -21.03 -6.84
N ASP A 140 1.39 -19.98 -7.14
CA ASP A 140 2.35 -19.42 -6.19
C ASP A 140 1.81 -18.25 -5.35
N GLY A 141 0.67 -17.67 -5.73
CA GLY A 141 0.10 -16.52 -5.04
C GLY A 141 0.69 -15.18 -5.48
N TRP A 142 1.42 -15.18 -6.61
CA TRP A 142 2.08 -14.06 -7.27
C TRP A 142 3.50 -13.74 -6.78
N ASP A 143 4.50 -14.09 -7.58
CA ASP A 143 5.88 -13.62 -7.41
C ASP A 143 6.65 -13.53 -8.76
N PRO A 144 6.36 -12.53 -9.59
CA PRO A 144 6.96 -12.40 -10.92
C PRO A 144 8.45 -12.07 -10.90
N GLY A 145 9.00 -11.64 -9.75
CA GLY A 145 10.42 -11.34 -9.59
C GLY A 145 11.28 -12.61 -9.55
N GLU A 146 10.72 -13.71 -9.05
CA GLU A 146 11.40 -15.01 -8.97
C GLU A 146 11.26 -15.87 -10.24
N TYR A 147 10.48 -15.43 -11.23
CA TYR A 147 10.30 -16.20 -12.44
C TYR A 147 11.56 -16.19 -13.29
N ASP A 148 11.80 -17.29 -13.98
CA ASP A 148 12.83 -17.36 -15.02
C ASP A 148 12.54 -16.25 -16.05
N GLN A 149 13.43 -15.26 -16.14
CA GLN A 149 13.28 -14.09 -17.01
C GLN A 149 13.29 -14.44 -18.50
N ASP A 150 13.74 -15.66 -18.84
CA ASP A 150 13.63 -16.23 -20.19
C ASP A 150 12.28 -16.90 -20.46
N ALA A 151 11.47 -17.15 -19.43
CA ALA A 151 10.12 -17.69 -19.53
C ALA A 151 9.08 -16.57 -19.43
N VAL A 152 9.08 -15.84 -18.30
CA VAL A 152 8.18 -14.73 -18.02
C VAL A 152 9.03 -13.58 -17.47
N ARG A 153 8.96 -12.43 -18.14
CA ARG A 153 9.74 -11.25 -17.77
C ARG A 153 8.86 -10.20 -17.14
N PHE A 154 9.33 -9.68 -16.02
CA PHE A 154 8.72 -8.55 -15.34
C PHE A 154 9.14 -7.23 -15.98
N LEU A 155 8.17 -6.41 -16.38
CA LEU A 155 8.42 -5.11 -17.03
C LEU A 155 8.10 -3.89 -16.15
N GLY A 156 7.47 -4.10 -15.00
CA GLY A 156 7.12 -3.04 -14.06
C GLY A 156 5.76 -3.24 -13.40
N GLU A 157 5.54 -2.43 -12.36
CA GLU A 157 4.34 -2.42 -11.54
C GLU A 157 3.86 -0.99 -11.31
N SER A 158 2.56 -0.86 -11.07
CA SER A 158 1.95 0.39 -10.62
C SER A 158 0.90 0.09 -9.57
N TRP A 159 0.90 0.90 -8.52
CA TRP A 159 0.04 0.73 -7.35
C TRP A 159 -0.92 1.90 -7.24
N GLN A 160 -2.18 1.59 -6.94
CA GLN A 160 -3.21 2.58 -6.63
C GLN A 160 -3.93 2.13 -5.37
N CYS A 161 -4.00 3.02 -4.38
CA CYS A 161 -4.70 2.79 -3.13
C CYS A 161 -5.77 3.88 -2.98
N ARG A 162 -7.02 3.47 -2.75
CA ARG A 162 -8.14 4.39 -2.53
C ARG A 162 -9.11 3.81 -1.51
N PHE A 163 -9.92 4.67 -0.88
CA PHE A 163 -11.05 4.19 -0.08
C PHE A 163 -12.10 3.54 -1.00
N ALA A 164 -12.56 2.35 -0.64
CA ALA A 164 -13.70 1.73 -1.30
C ALA A 164 -14.97 2.54 -0.99
N LYS A 165 -15.81 2.73 -2.00
CA LYS A 165 -17.03 3.55 -1.91
C LYS A 165 -18.22 2.74 -1.42
#